data_AF-A0A966TG93-F1
#
_entry.id   AF-A0A966TG93-F1
#
_cell.length_a   1.000
_cell.length_b   1.000
_cell.length_c   1.000
_cell.angle_alpha   90.00
_cell.angle_beta   90.00
_cell.angle_gamma   90.00
#
_symmetry.space_group_name_H-M   'P 1'
#
loop_
_entity.id
_entity.type
_entity.pdbx_description
1 polymer ?
#
loop_
_entity_poly.entity_id
_entity_poly.type
_entity_poly.pdbx_seq_one_letter_code
_entity_poly.pdbx_strand_id
1 'polypeptide(L)'
;MRKILFSTLFFSLVVLVSCKKDIPDNGSNNPPVITLQDNDHLLPGNPSNAQTNPSSTTNYLKDNIYYKLSYNSAMGTPNWVAWHLQSEDWGSTARQDDFRSDNALPSAWYRVASTSYTGSGFDRGHNCPSADRTASVAANSSTFLMTNMIPQSPMLNQGPWSGLEDFTRTNLVGTANEAWVFMGNYGNAGGVGSNGAFTTIDNGRVRVPSKVWKVIVVIPKGNNDLSRINRSATVLCVSMPNDNRLYTASNKTAWRDYLISVSALEIESAANGTPLNLFMNVDAAERTLLKAKIYQ
;
A
#
# COMPACT_ATOMS: atom_id res chain seq x y z
N MET A 1 -32.00 -69.61 29.82
CA MET A 1 -32.14 -68.17 30.16
C MET A 1 -30.78 -67.51 30.04
N ARG A 2 -30.76 -66.24 29.59
CA ARG A 2 -29.63 -65.34 29.30
C ARG A 2 -29.02 -65.45 27.88
N LYS A 3 -29.52 -64.59 27.00
CA LYS A 3 -28.85 -64.13 25.77
C LYS A 3 -27.69 -63.21 26.17
N ILE A 4 -26.49 -63.46 25.64
CA ILE A 4 -25.32 -62.60 25.81
C ILE A 4 -25.31 -61.60 24.65
N LEU A 5 -25.36 -60.32 24.99
CA LEU A 5 -25.29 -59.18 24.08
C LEU A 5 -23.82 -58.78 23.96
N PHE A 6 -23.19 -58.95 22.79
CA PHE A 6 -21.88 -58.36 22.50
C PHE A 6 -22.10 -56.96 21.93
N SER A 7 -21.73 -55.93 22.70
CA SER A 7 -21.63 -54.55 22.24
C SER A 7 -20.25 -54.35 21.60
N THR A 8 -20.22 -54.10 20.30
CA THR A 8 -19.02 -53.65 19.58
C THR A 8 -18.90 -52.13 19.72
N LEU A 9 -17.92 -51.69 20.51
CA LEU A 9 -17.55 -50.28 20.62
C LEU A 9 -16.60 -49.93 19.45
N PHE A 10 -17.05 -49.07 18.54
CA PHE A 10 -16.24 -48.57 17.42
C PHE A 10 -15.40 -47.39 17.92
N PHE A 11 -14.10 -47.58 18.14
CA PHE A 11 -13.17 -46.50 18.49
C PHE A 11 -12.62 -45.88 17.20
N SER A 12 -13.10 -44.69 16.83
CA SER A 12 -12.54 -43.91 15.72
C SER A 12 -11.24 -43.23 16.17
N LEU A 13 -10.11 -43.70 15.66
CA LEU A 13 -8.79 -43.10 15.89
C LEU A 13 -8.67 -41.81 15.07
N VAL A 14 -8.82 -40.66 15.70
CA VAL A 14 -8.53 -39.35 15.10
C VAL A 14 -7.01 -39.15 15.11
N VAL A 15 -6.39 -39.19 13.93
CA VAL A 15 -4.97 -38.82 13.76
C VAL A 15 -4.88 -37.29 13.73
N LEU A 16 -4.50 -36.69 14.86
CA LEU A 16 -4.11 -35.29 14.92
C LEU A 16 -2.71 -35.14 14.32
N VAL A 17 -2.63 -34.64 13.09
CA VAL A 17 -1.37 -34.16 12.51
C VAL A 17 -1.00 -32.86 13.22
N SER A 18 -0.14 -32.97 14.22
CA SER A 18 0.51 -31.82 14.85
C SER A 18 1.59 -31.30 13.91
N CYS A 19 1.34 -30.19 13.20
CA CYS A 19 2.42 -29.39 12.62
C CYS A 19 3.32 -28.89 13.76
N LYS A 20 4.44 -29.57 14.00
CA LYS A 20 5.52 -29.01 14.81
C LYS A 20 6.04 -27.79 14.07
N LYS A 21 5.84 -26.62 14.69
CA LYS A 21 6.56 -25.40 14.35
C LYS A 21 8.00 -25.61 14.77
N ASP A 22 8.90 -25.81 13.81
CA ASP A 22 10.32 -25.84 14.07
C ASP A 22 10.73 -24.48 14.65
N ILE A 23 11.21 -24.48 15.89
CA ILE A 23 11.86 -23.32 16.50
C ILE A 23 13.34 -23.47 16.15
N PRO A 24 13.95 -22.54 15.40
CA PRO A 24 15.38 -22.57 15.15
C PRO A 24 16.14 -22.32 16.46
N ASP A 25 17.11 -23.19 16.72
CA ASP A 25 18.12 -23.06 17.77
C ASP A 25 18.90 -21.75 17.57
N ASN A 26 18.83 -20.84 18.56
CA ASN A 26 19.44 -19.52 18.47
C ASN A 26 20.86 -19.54 19.04
N GLY A 27 21.77 -20.15 18.28
CA GLY A 27 23.21 -20.08 18.50
C GLY A 27 23.87 -18.97 17.67
N SER A 28 23.59 -17.68 17.96
CA SER A 28 24.50 -16.53 17.74
C SER A 28 23.80 -15.21 18.05
N ASN A 29 24.50 -14.25 18.65
CA ASN A 29 24.03 -12.90 19.01
C ASN A 29 23.75 -11.98 17.81
N ASN A 30 23.20 -12.50 16.71
CA ASN A 30 22.72 -11.66 15.63
C ASN A 30 21.24 -11.29 15.87
N PRO A 31 20.84 -10.01 15.70
CA PRO A 31 19.43 -9.67 15.70
C PRO A 31 18.71 -10.53 14.64
N PRO A 32 17.47 -10.96 14.89
CA PRO A 32 16.73 -11.77 13.94
C PRO A 32 16.72 -11.07 12.58
N VAL A 33 17.34 -11.70 11.58
CA VAL A 33 17.18 -11.26 10.18
C VAL A 33 15.72 -11.51 9.85
N ILE A 34 14.94 -10.45 9.67
CA ILE A 34 13.56 -10.58 9.20
C ILE A 34 13.65 -11.12 7.77
N THR A 35 13.47 -12.43 7.60
CA THR A 35 13.31 -13.04 6.29
C THR A 35 11.89 -12.73 5.82
N LEU A 36 11.74 -11.72 4.98
CA LEU A 36 10.48 -11.46 4.29
C LEU A 36 10.16 -12.64 3.38
N GLN A 37 8.90 -13.09 3.43
CA GLN A 37 8.42 -14.14 2.55
C GLN A 37 8.23 -13.58 1.13
N ASP A 38 8.22 -14.48 0.14
CA ASP A 38 7.76 -14.15 -1.21
C ASP A 38 6.39 -13.44 -1.15
N ASN A 39 6.15 -12.54 -2.09
CA ASN A 39 4.93 -11.72 -2.13
C ASN A 39 4.70 -10.78 -0.92
N ASP A 40 5.62 -10.69 0.05
CA ASP A 40 5.48 -9.71 1.13
C ASP A 40 5.40 -8.30 0.55
N HIS A 41 4.45 -7.50 1.05
CA HIS A 41 4.19 -6.15 0.57
C HIS A 41 5.41 -5.21 0.68
N LEU A 42 6.35 -5.51 1.57
CA LEU A 42 7.60 -4.78 1.75
C LEU A 42 8.83 -5.57 1.25
N LEU A 43 8.63 -6.63 0.47
CA LEU A 43 9.74 -7.45 -0.05
C LEU A 43 10.84 -6.59 -0.71
N PRO A 44 10.55 -5.59 -1.56
CA PRO A 44 11.58 -4.74 -2.14
C PRO A 44 12.24 -3.80 -1.11
N GLY A 45 11.59 -3.50 0.01
CA GLY A 45 12.15 -2.68 1.08
C GLY A 45 11.12 -1.82 1.82
N ASN A 46 11.48 -1.37 3.03
CA ASN A 46 10.74 -0.41 3.84
C ASN A 46 11.19 1.03 3.48
N PRO A 47 10.37 1.84 2.78
CA PRO A 47 10.83 3.10 2.19
C PRO A 47 11.36 4.15 3.17
N SER A 48 10.89 4.17 4.42
CA SER A 48 11.26 5.20 5.40
C SER A 48 11.85 4.61 6.68
N ASN A 49 12.21 3.31 6.68
CA ASN A 49 12.55 2.57 7.89
C ASN A 49 11.49 2.71 8.99
N ALA A 50 10.21 2.71 8.61
CA ALA A 50 9.09 2.82 9.54
C ALA A 50 9.14 1.70 10.59
N GLN A 51 8.74 2.01 11.82
CA GLN A 51 8.87 1.11 12.97
C GLN A 51 7.50 0.73 13.53
N THR A 52 7.33 -0.50 13.99
CA THR A 52 6.09 -0.97 14.64
C THR A 52 5.91 -0.43 16.05
N ASN A 53 6.87 0.35 16.56
CA ASN A 53 6.80 1.01 17.85
C ASN A 53 5.81 2.19 17.79
N PRO A 54 4.73 2.21 18.60
CA PRO A 54 3.81 3.34 18.66
C PRO A 54 4.44 4.67 19.09
N SER A 55 5.65 4.70 19.64
CA SER A 55 6.38 5.95 19.89
C SER A 55 6.93 6.59 18.60
N SER A 56 7.00 5.85 17.49
CA SER A 56 7.35 6.37 16.16
C SER A 56 6.14 7.03 15.49
N THR A 57 5.55 8.02 16.17
CA THR A 57 4.24 8.62 15.84
C THR A 57 4.12 9.16 14.41
N THR A 58 5.21 9.66 13.83
CA THR A 58 5.25 10.22 12.47
C THR A 58 5.73 9.22 11.41
N ASN A 59 6.09 7.99 11.80
CA ASN A 59 6.66 6.97 10.91
C ASN A 59 6.32 5.55 11.41
N TYR A 60 5.05 5.34 11.76
CA TYR A 60 4.57 4.12 12.40
C TYR A 60 4.24 3.05 11.37
N LEU A 61 4.99 1.95 11.37
CA LEU A 61 4.74 0.82 10.49
C LEU A 61 3.51 0.04 10.99
N LYS A 62 2.47 0.01 10.16
CA LYS A 62 1.26 -0.78 10.40
C LYS A 62 1.10 -1.83 9.31
N ASP A 63 0.88 -3.06 9.75
CA ASP A 63 0.45 -4.16 8.89
C ASP A 63 -1.09 -4.23 8.88
N ASN A 64 -1.68 -4.16 7.68
CA ASN A 64 -3.12 -4.29 7.44
C ASN A 64 -3.47 -5.59 6.71
N ILE A 65 -2.55 -6.57 6.67
CA ILE A 65 -2.66 -7.88 6.03
C ILE A 65 -2.65 -7.82 4.50
N TYR A 66 -3.44 -6.92 3.89
CA TYR A 66 -3.57 -6.79 2.44
C TYR A 66 -2.71 -5.67 1.85
N TYR A 67 -2.11 -4.86 2.71
CA TYR A 67 -1.12 -3.82 2.41
C TYR A 67 -0.42 -3.44 3.73
N LYS A 68 0.74 -2.80 3.63
CA LYS A 68 1.48 -2.24 4.77
C LYS A 68 1.67 -0.75 4.57
N LEU A 69 1.77 0.02 5.65
CA LEU A 69 1.91 1.47 5.56
C LEU A 69 2.82 2.04 6.64
N SER A 70 3.42 3.19 6.35
CA SER A 70 3.93 4.09 7.38
C SER A 70 2.89 5.16 7.66
N TYR A 71 2.34 5.18 8.87
CA TYR A 71 1.36 6.17 9.31
C TYR A 71 2.05 7.36 9.96
N ASN A 72 1.54 8.56 9.66
CA ASN A 72 1.97 9.79 10.31
C ASN A 72 0.79 10.40 11.08
N SER A 73 0.78 10.20 12.39
CA SER A 73 -0.31 10.66 13.25
C SER A 73 -0.45 12.18 13.30
N ALA A 74 0.64 12.93 13.02
CA ALA A 74 0.62 14.38 12.96
C ALA A 74 0.00 14.90 11.64
N MET A 75 0.07 14.11 10.57
CA MET A 75 -0.57 14.43 9.29
C MET A 75 -2.00 13.90 9.17
N GLY A 76 -2.36 12.89 9.96
CA GLY A 76 -3.63 12.16 9.81
C GLY A 76 -3.67 11.26 8.57
N THR A 77 -2.56 11.09 7.86
CA THR A 77 -2.43 10.34 6.61
C THR A 77 -1.23 9.40 6.65
N PRO A 78 -1.13 8.39 5.76
CA PRO A 78 0.11 7.65 5.60
C PRO A 78 1.19 8.55 4.97
N ASN A 79 2.47 8.31 5.32
CA ASN A 79 3.60 8.79 4.53
C ASN A 79 3.66 8.01 3.20
N TRP A 80 3.44 6.69 3.28
CA TRP A 80 3.32 5.79 2.15
C TRP A 80 2.51 4.55 2.52
N VAL A 81 1.98 3.88 1.50
CA VAL A 81 1.35 2.56 1.53
C VAL A 81 2.01 1.68 0.48
N ALA A 82 2.32 0.44 0.83
CA ALA A 82 2.96 -0.56 -0.01
C ALA A 82 2.10 -1.82 -0.09
N TRP A 83 1.97 -2.39 -1.29
CA TRP A 83 1.27 -3.65 -1.49
C TRP A 83 1.87 -4.43 -2.66
N HIS A 84 1.81 -5.76 -2.55
CA HIS A 84 2.03 -6.66 -3.68
C HIS A 84 0.72 -6.81 -4.46
N LEU A 85 0.80 -6.95 -5.77
CA LEU A 85 -0.35 -7.07 -6.64
C LEU A 85 -0.13 -8.18 -7.66
N GLN A 86 -1.03 -9.17 -7.65
CA GLN A 86 -1.07 -10.26 -8.61
C GLN A 86 -2.50 -10.67 -8.92
N SER A 87 -2.66 -11.62 -9.85
CA SER A 87 -3.98 -12.05 -10.30
C SER A 87 -4.86 -12.66 -9.21
N GLU A 88 -4.28 -13.26 -8.17
CA GLU A 88 -4.97 -13.83 -7.01
C GLU A 88 -5.59 -12.76 -6.10
N ASP A 89 -5.18 -11.50 -6.19
CA ASP A 89 -5.77 -10.43 -5.39
C ASP A 89 -7.13 -9.97 -5.95
N TRP A 90 -7.46 -10.39 -7.18
CA TRP A 90 -8.72 -10.09 -7.83
C TRP A 90 -9.72 -11.23 -7.71
N GLY A 91 -10.99 -10.84 -7.65
CA GLY A 91 -12.15 -11.71 -7.64
C GLY A 91 -13.40 -10.92 -8.01
N SER A 92 -14.56 -11.43 -7.61
CA SER A 92 -15.88 -10.84 -7.90
C SER A 92 -16.48 -10.05 -6.73
N THR A 93 -15.71 -9.80 -5.67
CA THR A 93 -16.20 -9.07 -4.50
C THR A 93 -16.58 -7.64 -4.90
N ALA A 94 -17.83 -7.27 -4.61
CA ALA A 94 -18.30 -5.90 -4.80
C ALA A 94 -17.54 -4.91 -3.91
N ARG A 95 -17.45 -3.66 -4.34
CA ARG A 95 -16.89 -2.57 -3.56
C ARG A 95 -17.68 -2.39 -2.26
N GLN A 96 -17.01 -2.33 -1.11
CA GLN A 96 -17.67 -2.28 0.20
C GLN A 96 -18.15 -0.89 0.60
N ASP A 97 -17.46 0.18 0.16
CA ASP A 97 -17.81 1.58 0.43
C ASP A 97 -17.96 1.92 1.93
N ASP A 98 -17.34 1.13 2.81
CA ASP A 98 -17.45 1.18 4.27
C ASP A 98 -16.33 2.01 4.93
N PHE A 99 -16.19 3.27 4.48
CA PHE A 99 -15.20 4.21 5.00
C PHE A 99 -15.29 4.35 6.53
N ARG A 100 -14.22 3.96 7.23
CA ARG A 100 -14.23 3.92 8.70
C ARG A 100 -12.87 4.23 9.31
N SER A 101 -12.92 4.79 10.51
CA SER A 101 -11.72 4.98 11.33
C SER A 101 -11.04 3.65 11.63
N ASP A 102 -9.71 3.67 11.69
CA ASP A 102 -8.92 2.50 12.05
C ASP A 102 -8.79 2.41 13.58
N ASN A 103 -9.58 1.52 14.18
CA ASN A 103 -9.58 1.30 15.62
C ASN A 103 -8.32 0.61 16.15
N ALA A 104 -7.46 0.08 15.26
CA ALA A 104 -6.19 -0.52 15.65
C ALA A 104 -5.07 0.52 15.83
N LEU A 105 -5.29 1.79 15.48
CA LEU A 105 -4.37 2.86 15.86
C LEU A 105 -4.35 3.05 17.40
N PRO A 106 -3.20 3.46 17.98
CA PRO A 106 -3.13 3.85 19.39
C PRO A 106 -4.28 4.77 19.80
N SER A 107 -4.92 4.48 20.94
CA SER A 107 -6.12 5.20 21.40
C SER A 107 -5.87 6.68 21.69
N ALA A 108 -4.63 7.07 21.98
CA ALA A 108 -4.23 8.45 22.20
C ALA A 108 -4.14 9.28 20.90
N TRP A 109 -4.15 8.64 19.73
CA TRP A 109 -4.05 9.35 18.46
C TRP A 109 -5.42 9.75 17.93
N TYR A 110 -5.46 10.85 17.19
CA TYR A 110 -6.65 11.17 16.42
C TYR A 110 -6.87 10.11 15.34
N ARG A 111 -8.04 9.46 15.38
CA ARG A 111 -8.45 8.49 14.36
C ARG A 111 -9.33 9.20 13.35
N VAL A 112 -8.75 9.48 12.18
CA VAL A 112 -9.46 10.12 11.07
C VAL A 112 -10.75 9.35 10.77
N ALA A 113 -11.85 10.06 10.64
CA ALA A 113 -13.15 9.49 10.32
C ALA A 113 -13.52 9.80 8.87
N SER A 114 -14.50 9.08 8.32
CA SER A 114 -15.00 9.42 6.99
C SER A 114 -15.52 10.86 6.96
N THR A 115 -16.14 11.32 8.06
CA THR A 115 -16.69 12.67 8.20
C THR A 115 -15.63 13.78 8.18
N SER A 116 -14.35 13.48 8.46
CA SER A 116 -13.23 14.42 8.39
C SER A 116 -13.06 15.09 7.02
N TYR A 117 -13.57 14.46 5.96
CA TYR A 117 -13.46 14.97 4.59
C TYR A 117 -14.68 15.79 4.15
N THR A 118 -15.75 15.78 4.95
CA THR A 118 -17.04 16.40 4.60
C THR A 118 -16.87 17.91 4.41
N GLY A 119 -17.40 18.42 3.30
CA GLY A 119 -17.34 19.86 2.99
C GLY A 119 -15.94 20.38 2.59
N SER A 120 -14.92 19.54 2.56
CA SER A 120 -13.55 19.97 2.19
C SER A 120 -13.37 20.23 0.69
N GLY A 121 -14.18 19.59 -0.15
CA GLY A 121 -13.99 19.58 -1.60
C GLY A 121 -12.88 18.62 -2.07
N PHE A 122 -12.31 17.79 -1.19
CA PHE A 122 -11.38 16.71 -1.53
C PHE A 122 -12.07 15.35 -1.44
N ASP A 123 -11.68 14.44 -2.34
CA ASP A 123 -12.05 13.04 -2.27
C ASP A 123 -11.28 12.32 -1.16
N ARG A 124 -11.85 11.21 -0.68
CA ARG A 124 -11.15 10.20 0.11
C ARG A 124 -10.32 9.34 -0.85
N GLY A 125 -9.17 9.88 -1.26
CA GLY A 125 -8.26 9.23 -2.21
C GLY A 125 -7.63 7.99 -1.58
N HIS A 126 -7.89 6.82 -2.14
CA HIS A 126 -7.32 5.56 -1.67
C HIS A 126 -5.83 5.50 -1.99
N ASN A 127 -5.03 4.92 -1.09
CA ASN A 127 -3.66 4.57 -1.44
C ASN A 127 -3.59 3.22 -2.15
N CYS A 128 -3.89 2.15 -1.42
CA CYS A 128 -4.22 0.86 -2.01
C CYS A 128 -5.68 0.90 -2.50
N PRO A 129 -5.96 0.84 -3.82
CA PRO A 129 -7.31 1.03 -4.33
C PRO A 129 -8.16 -0.21 -4.10
N SER A 130 -9.45 0.00 -3.88
CA SER A 130 -10.44 -1.07 -3.70
C SER A 130 -10.42 -2.11 -4.84
N ALA A 131 -10.20 -1.67 -6.07
CA ALA A 131 -10.14 -2.54 -7.25
C ALA A 131 -8.91 -3.47 -7.28
N ASP A 132 -7.89 -3.22 -6.47
CA ASP A 132 -6.74 -4.12 -6.31
C ASP A 132 -6.99 -5.23 -5.29
N ARG A 133 -8.14 -5.20 -4.59
CA ARG A 133 -8.49 -6.13 -3.51
C ARG A 133 -9.93 -6.60 -3.63
N THR A 134 -10.20 -7.45 -4.63
CA THR A 134 -11.56 -7.98 -4.91
C THR A 134 -11.66 -9.50 -4.70
N ALA A 135 -10.59 -10.15 -4.23
CA ALA A 135 -10.58 -11.57 -3.89
C ALA A 135 -11.51 -11.95 -2.73
N SER A 136 -11.74 -11.04 -1.77
CA SER A 136 -12.67 -11.28 -0.65
C SER A 136 -13.24 -9.99 -0.08
N VAL A 137 -14.37 -10.10 0.63
CA VAL A 137 -14.98 -8.98 1.38
C VAL A 137 -14.00 -8.34 2.36
N ALA A 138 -13.23 -9.16 3.09
CA ALA A 138 -12.23 -8.67 4.04
C ALA A 138 -11.11 -7.88 3.34
N ALA A 139 -10.61 -8.38 2.21
CA ALA A 139 -9.61 -7.68 1.41
C ALA A 139 -10.14 -6.33 0.93
N ASN A 140 -11.35 -6.29 0.37
CA ASN A 140 -11.93 -5.06 -0.17
C ASN A 140 -12.24 -4.03 0.93
N SER A 141 -12.90 -4.48 2.00
CA SER A 141 -13.24 -3.65 3.17
C SER A 141 -11.99 -3.08 3.83
N SER A 142 -10.85 -3.79 3.82
CA SER A 142 -9.60 -3.27 4.38
C SER A 142 -9.19 -1.94 3.73
N THR A 143 -9.40 -1.79 2.42
CA THR A 143 -9.00 -0.57 1.67
C THR A 143 -9.78 0.69 2.08
N PHE A 144 -10.90 0.54 2.79
CA PHE A 144 -11.75 1.64 3.26
C PHE A 144 -11.40 2.16 4.66
N LEU A 145 -10.34 1.63 5.29
CA LEU A 145 -9.78 2.22 6.50
C LEU A 145 -9.23 3.62 6.19
N MET A 146 -9.56 4.60 7.03
CA MET A 146 -9.09 5.98 6.82
C MET A 146 -7.55 6.13 6.92
N THR A 147 -6.85 5.14 7.49
CA THR A 147 -5.37 5.05 7.45
C THR A 147 -4.81 4.82 6.04
N ASN A 148 -5.66 4.42 5.09
CA ASN A 148 -5.35 4.27 3.66
C ASN A 148 -5.75 5.51 2.83
N MET A 149 -6.24 6.58 3.45
CA MET A 149 -6.79 7.74 2.74
C MET A 149 -5.85 8.95 2.77
N ILE A 150 -5.87 9.74 1.69
CA ILE A 150 -5.31 11.08 1.61
C ILE A 150 -6.35 12.06 1.02
N PRO A 151 -6.35 13.35 1.37
CA PRO A 151 -7.13 14.36 0.66
C PRO A 151 -6.62 14.50 -0.77
N GLN A 152 -7.40 14.01 -1.73
CA GLN A 152 -7.03 14.02 -3.14
C GLN A 152 -8.00 14.89 -3.93
N SER A 153 -7.48 15.75 -4.81
CA SER A 153 -8.32 16.62 -5.61
C SER A 153 -9.20 15.76 -6.55
N PRO A 154 -10.51 16.01 -6.63
CA PRO A 154 -11.41 15.17 -7.41
C PRO A 154 -11.00 14.95 -8.87
N MET A 155 -10.48 15.97 -9.55
CA MET A 155 -10.05 15.83 -10.95
C MET A 155 -8.78 14.99 -11.09
N LEU A 156 -7.87 15.03 -10.12
CA LEU A 156 -6.73 14.10 -10.06
C LEU A 156 -7.22 12.67 -9.80
N ASN A 157 -8.01 12.48 -8.73
CA ASN A 157 -8.49 11.17 -8.28
C ASN A 157 -9.29 10.44 -9.34
N GLN A 158 -10.29 11.12 -9.91
CA GLN A 158 -11.22 10.54 -10.85
C GLN A 158 -10.70 10.60 -12.29
N GLY A 159 -9.66 11.37 -12.58
CA GLY A 159 -9.05 11.45 -13.90
C GLY A 159 -7.80 10.57 -13.98
N PRO A 160 -6.61 11.17 -14.10
CA PRO A 160 -5.37 10.43 -14.36
C PRO A 160 -4.98 9.45 -13.26
N TRP A 161 -5.36 9.67 -11.99
CA TRP A 161 -5.03 8.72 -10.93
C TRP A 161 -5.74 7.38 -11.10
N SER A 162 -7.06 7.42 -11.27
CA SER A 162 -7.87 6.25 -11.63
C SER A 162 -7.38 5.60 -12.93
N GLY A 163 -7.00 6.40 -13.94
CA GLY A 163 -6.47 5.86 -15.19
C GLY A 163 -5.12 5.14 -15.04
N LEU A 164 -4.24 5.60 -14.15
CA LEU A 164 -3.00 4.89 -13.82
C LEU A 164 -3.29 3.57 -13.08
N GLU A 165 -4.25 3.58 -12.16
CA GLU A 165 -4.66 2.37 -11.43
C GLU A 165 -5.24 1.31 -12.38
N ASP A 166 -6.10 1.72 -13.31
CA ASP A 166 -6.63 0.83 -14.35
C ASP A 166 -5.49 0.28 -15.22
N PHE A 167 -4.62 1.15 -15.74
CA PHE A 167 -3.48 0.74 -16.57
C PHE A 167 -2.53 -0.22 -15.84
N THR A 168 -2.33 -0.04 -14.54
CA THR A 168 -1.51 -0.94 -13.72
C THR A 168 -2.11 -2.35 -13.75
N ARG A 169 -3.41 -2.48 -13.48
CA ARG A 169 -4.10 -3.78 -13.48
C ARG A 169 -4.12 -4.42 -14.87
N THR A 170 -4.47 -3.65 -15.92
CA THR A 170 -4.76 -4.22 -17.24
C THR A 170 -3.55 -4.37 -18.15
N ASN A 171 -2.58 -3.47 -18.07
CA ASN A 171 -1.46 -3.41 -19.03
C ASN A 171 -0.12 -3.83 -18.41
N LEU A 172 0.07 -3.62 -17.10
CA LEU A 172 1.32 -3.95 -16.44
C LEU A 172 1.26 -5.32 -15.77
N VAL A 173 0.23 -5.58 -14.97
CA VAL A 173 0.12 -6.81 -14.17
C VAL A 173 -0.60 -7.91 -14.94
N GLY A 174 -1.89 -7.73 -15.23
CA GLY A 174 -2.69 -8.77 -15.90
C GLY A 174 -2.56 -10.13 -15.22
N THR A 175 -2.57 -11.22 -15.99
CA THR A 175 -2.43 -12.58 -15.45
C THR A 175 -1.00 -13.12 -15.46
N ALA A 176 -0.08 -12.45 -16.16
CA ALA A 176 1.26 -12.97 -16.45
C ALA A 176 2.36 -12.36 -15.58
N ASN A 177 2.10 -11.18 -15.00
CA ASN A 177 3.05 -10.46 -14.19
C ASN A 177 2.50 -10.26 -12.77
N GLU A 178 3.39 -9.80 -11.91
CA GLU A 178 3.10 -9.34 -10.56
C GLU A 178 3.84 -8.04 -10.30
N ALA A 179 3.39 -7.26 -9.33
CA ALA A 179 3.97 -5.97 -9.03
C ALA A 179 4.08 -5.70 -7.52
N TRP A 180 5.08 -4.88 -7.17
CA TRP A 180 5.10 -4.18 -5.90
C TRP A 180 4.80 -2.71 -6.17
N VAL A 181 3.73 -2.23 -5.54
CA VAL A 181 3.25 -0.88 -5.68
C VAL A 181 3.47 -0.13 -4.38
N PHE A 182 4.06 1.04 -4.50
CA PHE A 182 4.23 2.00 -3.42
C PHE A 182 3.49 3.27 -3.82
N MET A 183 2.71 3.82 -2.92
CA MET A 183 2.08 5.12 -3.10
C MET A 183 2.30 5.97 -1.87
N GLY A 184 2.37 7.28 -2.05
CA GLY A 184 2.32 8.20 -0.93
C GLY A 184 2.09 9.62 -1.39
N ASN A 185 2.41 10.53 -0.49
CA ASN A 185 2.19 11.95 -0.69
C ASN A 185 3.30 12.77 -0.02
N TYR A 186 3.49 14.01 -0.48
CA TYR A 186 4.39 14.97 0.16
C TYR A 186 4.02 16.40 -0.17
N GLY A 187 4.71 17.32 0.50
CA GLY A 187 4.57 18.75 0.29
C GLY A 187 3.56 19.41 1.23
N ASN A 188 3.90 20.64 1.61
CA ASN A 188 3.27 21.35 2.71
C ASN A 188 2.40 22.51 2.26
N ALA A 189 2.44 22.86 0.97
CA ALA A 189 1.72 23.99 0.39
C ALA A 189 0.22 23.71 0.16
N GLY A 190 -0.24 22.49 0.48
CA GLY A 190 -1.63 22.10 0.24
C GLY A 190 -1.92 21.72 -1.20
N GLY A 191 -3.19 21.50 -1.47
CA GLY A 191 -3.74 21.16 -2.78
C GLY A 191 -4.96 22.00 -3.09
N VAL A 192 -5.53 21.82 -4.29
CA VAL A 192 -6.74 22.52 -4.72
C VAL A 192 -7.85 21.51 -5.00
N GLY A 193 -8.88 21.51 -4.15
CA GLY A 193 -10.09 20.70 -4.30
C GLY A 193 -11.22 21.49 -4.94
N SER A 194 -12.44 20.94 -4.92
CA SER A 194 -13.63 21.60 -5.50
C SER A 194 -14.03 22.87 -4.75
N ASN A 195 -13.62 23.01 -3.50
CA ASN A 195 -13.92 24.17 -2.65
C ASN A 195 -12.72 25.14 -2.52
N GLY A 196 -11.71 25.01 -3.38
CA GLY A 196 -10.52 25.87 -3.40
C GLY A 196 -9.27 25.24 -2.80
N ALA A 197 -8.31 26.09 -2.44
CA ALA A 197 -7.01 25.66 -1.94
C ALA A 197 -7.03 25.44 -0.42
N PHE A 198 -6.50 24.30 0.02
CA PHE A 198 -6.40 23.95 1.45
C PHE A 198 -5.04 23.32 1.74
N THR A 199 -4.45 23.69 2.88
CA THR A 199 -3.25 23.04 3.44
C THR A 199 -3.61 21.93 4.44
N THR A 200 -4.78 22.03 5.06
CA THR A 200 -5.35 21.06 5.98
C THR A 200 -6.87 21.04 5.87
N ILE A 201 -7.49 19.94 6.28
CA ILE A 201 -8.94 19.78 6.46
C ILE A 201 -9.22 19.33 7.90
N ASP A 202 -10.50 19.21 8.25
CA ASP A 202 -10.93 18.68 9.54
C ASP A 202 -10.35 19.44 10.76
N ASN A 203 -10.43 20.78 10.70
CA ASN A 203 -9.86 21.68 11.72
C ASN A 203 -8.35 21.47 11.94
N GLY A 204 -7.61 21.24 10.87
CA GLY A 204 -6.15 21.08 10.93
C GLY A 204 -5.66 19.66 11.21
N ARG A 205 -6.58 18.70 11.45
CA ARG A 205 -6.22 17.34 11.88
C ARG A 205 -5.81 16.41 10.74
N VAL A 206 -6.15 16.77 9.51
CA VAL A 206 -5.76 16.01 8.31
C VAL A 206 -5.06 16.95 7.34
N ARG A 207 -3.83 16.61 6.98
CA ARG A 207 -3.02 17.37 6.04
C ARG A 207 -3.49 17.15 4.61
N VAL A 208 -3.54 18.23 3.83
CA VAL A 208 -3.68 18.15 2.37
C VAL A 208 -2.29 18.17 1.74
N PRO A 209 -1.89 17.15 0.98
CA PRO A 209 -0.58 17.14 0.33
C PRO A 209 -0.55 17.99 -0.94
N SER A 210 0.64 18.45 -1.32
CA SER A 210 0.84 19.18 -2.58
C SER A 210 1.07 18.27 -3.78
N LYS A 211 1.64 17.08 -3.57
CA LYS A 211 1.80 16.05 -4.59
C LYS A 211 1.41 14.68 -4.09
N VAL A 212 0.97 13.84 -5.02
CA VAL A 212 0.68 12.42 -4.83
C VAL A 212 1.56 11.64 -5.80
N TRP A 213 2.25 10.61 -5.29
CA TRP A 213 3.20 9.83 -6.06
C TRP A 213 2.89 8.34 -6.01
N LYS A 214 3.28 7.60 -7.05
CA LYS A 214 3.17 6.13 -7.11
C LYS A 214 4.37 5.56 -7.85
N VAL A 215 4.92 4.48 -7.31
CA VAL A 215 5.99 3.66 -7.88
C VAL A 215 5.46 2.25 -8.05
N ILE A 216 5.65 1.68 -9.23
CA ILE A 216 5.24 0.33 -9.61
C ILE A 216 6.47 -0.38 -10.15
N VAL A 217 6.91 -1.45 -9.50
CA VAL A 217 7.92 -2.37 -10.04
C VAL A 217 7.24 -3.66 -10.43
N VAL A 218 7.44 -4.09 -11.67
CA VAL A 218 6.71 -5.21 -12.29
C VAL A 218 7.69 -6.23 -12.82
N ILE A 219 7.43 -7.49 -12.52
CA ILE A 219 8.19 -8.64 -13.01
C ILE A 219 7.23 -9.72 -13.52
N PRO A 220 7.66 -10.63 -14.40
CA PRO A 220 6.89 -11.83 -14.71
C PRO A 220 6.54 -12.57 -13.43
N LYS A 221 5.37 -13.21 -13.36
CA LYS A 221 4.98 -13.92 -12.16
C LYS A 221 5.88 -15.13 -11.88
N GLY A 222 6.27 -15.36 -10.63
CA GLY A 222 7.12 -16.48 -10.26
C GLY A 222 7.32 -16.61 -8.75
N ASN A 223 8.40 -17.27 -8.34
CA ASN A 223 8.85 -17.33 -6.95
C ASN A 223 10.27 -16.77 -6.83
N ASN A 224 10.75 -16.60 -5.59
CA ASN A 224 12.07 -16.03 -5.27
C ASN A 224 12.19 -14.59 -5.80
N ASP A 225 11.16 -13.78 -5.56
CA ASP A 225 10.89 -12.55 -6.30
C ASP A 225 12.03 -11.55 -6.16
N LEU A 226 12.64 -11.47 -4.97
CA LEU A 226 13.72 -10.52 -4.70
C LEU A 226 14.92 -10.70 -5.65
N SER A 227 15.20 -11.94 -6.09
CA SER A 227 16.25 -12.23 -7.08
C SER A 227 15.86 -11.83 -8.51
N ARG A 228 14.55 -11.76 -8.78
CA ARG A 228 13.97 -11.44 -10.09
C ARG A 228 13.70 -9.95 -10.25
N ILE A 229 13.59 -9.19 -9.16
CA ILE A 229 13.59 -7.73 -9.16
C ILE A 229 15.02 -7.25 -9.48
N ASN A 230 15.33 -7.20 -10.77
CA ASN A 230 16.61 -6.75 -11.32
C ASN A 230 16.38 -5.79 -12.50
N ARG A 231 17.43 -5.32 -13.17
CA ARG A 231 17.37 -4.38 -14.30
C ARG A 231 16.42 -4.74 -15.44
N SER A 232 15.95 -5.99 -15.54
CA SER A 232 14.93 -6.38 -16.53
C SER A 232 13.51 -5.96 -16.12
N ALA A 233 13.25 -5.74 -14.82
CA ALA A 233 11.94 -5.36 -14.30
C ALA A 233 11.47 -4.02 -14.88
N THR A 234 10.17 -3.91 -15.14
CA THR A 234 9.55 -2.65 -15.53
C THR A 234 9.39 -1.78 -14.29
N VAL A 235 9.75 -0.49 -14.38
CA VAL A 235 9.53 0.49 -13.32
C VAL A 235 8.75 1.66 -13.88
N LEU A 236 7.62 1.99 -13.25
CA LEU A 236 6.82 3.18 -13.54
C LEU A 236 6.75 4.02 -12.27
N CYS A 237 7.13 5.28 -12.38
CA CYS A 237 7.06 6.24 -11.28
C CYS A 237 6.43 7.54 -11.74
N VAL A 238 5.46 8.05 -10.98
CA VAL A 238 4.80 9.34 -11.23
C VAL A 238 4.84 10.21 -9.99
N SER A 239 4.82 11.53 -10.19
CA SER A 239 4.57 12.50 -9.13
C SER A 239 3.66 13.64 -9.63
N MET A 240 2.39 13.56 -9.26
CA MET A 240 1.33 14.44 -9.76
C MET A 240 0.97 15.51 -8.73
N PRO A 241 0.89 16.80 -9.11
CA PRO A 241 0.32 17.84 -8.27
C PRO A 241 -1.12 17.54 -7.83
N ASN A 242 -1.45 17.82 -6.57
CA ASN A 242 -2.77 17.60 -6.01
C ASN A 242 -3.71 18.79 -6.28
N ASP A 243 -4.00 19.06 -7.56
CA ASP A 243 -4.63 20.31 -7.99
C ASP A 243 -5.74 20.09 -9.03
N ASN A 244 -6.98 20.42 -8.68
CA ASN A 244 -8.14 20.27 -9.55
C ASN A 244 -8.02 21.04 -10.88
N ARG A 245 -7.23 22.12 -10.93
CA ARG A 245 -7.13 23.01 -12.09
C ARG A 245 -6.29 22.41 -13.22
N LEU A 246 -5.53 21.36 -12.95
CA LEU A 246 -4.59 20.76 -13.90
C LEU A 246 -5.17 19.57 -14.67
N TYR A 247 -6.33 19.06 -14.26
CA TYR A 247 -6.86 17.80 -14.76
C TYR A 247 -8.34 17.90 -15.14
N THR A 248 -8.77 16.92 -15.93
CA THR A 248 -10.19 16.63 -16.13
C THR A 248 -10.45 15.17 -15.78
N ALA A 249 -11.64 14.87 -15.27
CA ALA A 249 -12.03 13.49 -14.96
C ALA A 249 -12.05 12.57 -16.21
N SER A 250 -12.19 13.13 -17.41
CA SER A 250 -12.19 12.38 -18.67
C SER A 250 -10.79 12.05 -19.18
N ASN A 251 -9.76 12.85 -18.86
CA ASN A 251 -8.39 12.59 -19.32
C ASN A 251 -7.66 11.61 -18.40
N LYS A 252 -7.97 10.32 -18.58
CA LYS A 252 -7.40 9.20 -17.81
C LYS A 252 -5.91 8.96 -18.09
N THR A 253 -5.34 9.51 -19.15
CA THR A 253 -3.94 9.25 -19.55
C THR A 253 -2.97 10.36 -19.14
N ALA A 254 -3.46 11.48 -18.59
CA ALA A 254 -2.61 12.64 -18.21
C ALA A 254 -1.53 12.31 -17.18
N TRP A 255 -1.60 11.17 -16.49
CA TRP A 255 -0.52 10.71 -15.61
C TRP A 255 0.83 10.54 -16.34
N ARG A 256 0.81 10.33 -17.66
CA ARG A 256 2.01 10.23 -18.50
C ARG A 256 2.84 11.52 -18.51
N ASP A 257 2.19 12.66 -18.33
CA ASP A 257 2.85 13.97 -18.32
C ASP A 257 3.66 14.19 -17.03
N TYR A 258 3.53 13.29 -16.04
CA TYR A 258 4.14 13.38 -14.72
C TYR A 258 5.05 12.19 -14.40
N LEU A 259 5.52 11.48 -15.43
CA LEU A 259 6.51 10.42 -15.30
C LEU A 259 7.85 10.99 -14.82
N ILE A 260 8.42 10.38 -13.79
CA ILE A 260 9.73 10.70 -13.24
C ILE A 260 10.49 9.40 -12.94
N SER A 261 11.78 9.50 -12.65
CA SER A 261 12.54 8.37 -12.11
C SER A 261 12.30 8.22 -10.60
N VAL A 262 12.55 7.03 -10.05
CA VAL A 262 12.47 6.83 -8.59
C VAL A 262 13.55 7.65 -7.88
N SER A 263 14.74 7.81 -8.48
CA SER A 263 15.77 8.70 -7.93
C SER A 263 15.27 10.15 -7.82
N ALA A 264 14.54 10.66 -8.83
CA ALA A 264 13.95 11.99 -8.79
C ALA A 264 12.88 12.09 -7.69
N LEU A 265 12.05 11.06 -7.54
CA LEU A 265 11.06 10.99 -6.46
C LEU A 265 11.72 11.05 -5.08
N GLU A 266 12.79 10.30 -4.85
CA GLU A 266 13.51 10.29 -3.57
C GLU A 266 14.08 11.68 -3.24
N ILE A 267 14.66 12.36 -4.23
CA ILE A 267 15.12 13.75 -4.10
C ILE A 267 13.97 14.70 -3.75
N GLU A 268 12.86 14.65 -4.50
CA GLU A 268 11.70 15.51 -4.25
C GLU A 268 11.08 15.26 -2.87
N SER A 269 10.92 13.99 -2.49
CA SER A 269 10.33 13.60 -1.21
C SER A 269 11.19 14.05 -0.02
N ALA A 270 12.51 13.94 -0.12
CA ALA A 270 13.44 14.41 0.89
C ALA A 270 13.38 15.95 1.04
N ALA A 271 13.34 16.68 -0.08
CA ALA A 271 13.19 18.13 -0.07
C ALA A 271 11.85 18.60 0.55
N ASN A 272 10.84 17.73 0.61
CA ASN A 272 9.53 18.00 1.17
C ASN A 272 9.29 17.38 2.56
N GLY A 273 10.35 16.89 3.23
CA GLY A 273 10.29 16.43 4.61
C GLY A 273 9.74 15.01 4.81
N THR A 274 9.60 14.23 3.74
CA THR A 274 9.18 12.82 3.76
C THR A 274 10.22 11.97 3.02
N PRO A 275 11.47 11.88 3.50
CA PRO A 275 12.53 11.19 2.78
C PRO A 275 12.20 9.71 2.56
N LEU A 276 12.40 9.25 1.33
CA LEU A 276 12.19 7.87 0.91
C LEU A 276 13.50 7.22 0.48
N ASN A 277 13.57 5.91 0.67
CA ASN A 277 14.60 5.04 0.15
C ASN A 277 13.97 3.70 -0.26
N LEU A 278 13.49 3.66 -1.49
CA LEU A 278 12.80 2.53 -2.10
C LEU A 278 13.79 1.42 -2.51
N PHE A 279 13.26 0.21 -2.62
CA PHE A 279 14.00 -0.98 -3.10
C PHE A 279 15.20 -1.39 -2.25
N MET A 280 15.24 -1.02 -0.97
CA MET A 280 16.41 -1.25 -0.11
C MET A 280 16.85 -2.71 0.09
N ASN A 281 15.97 -3.66 -0.15
CA ASN A 281 16.30 -5.09 -0.11
C ASN A 281 16.80 -5.63 -1.46
N VAL A 282 16.58 -4.90 -2.55
CA VAL A 282 17.11 -5.26 -3.88
C VAL A 282 18.62 -5.04 -3.91
N ASP A 283 19.34 -5.92 -4.60
CA ASP A 283 20.78 -5.82 -4.83
C ASP A 283 21.19 -4.39 -5.21
N ALA A 284 22.30 -3.89 -4.67
CA ALA A 284 22.68 -2.49 -4.78
C ALA A 284 22.93 -2.05 -6.24
N ALA A 285 23.52 -2.93 -7.06
CA ALA A 285 23.78 -2.62 -8.46
C ALA A 285 22.47 -2.58 -9.27
N GLU A 286 21.61 -3.57 -9.06
CA GLU A 286 20.29 -3.63 -9.72
C GLU A 286 19.38 -2.49 -9.27
N ARG A 287 19.36 -2.18 -7.97
CA ARG A 287 18.61 -1.06 -7.38
C ARG A 287 18.97 0.26 -8.03
N THR A 288 20.25 0.52 -8.24
CA THR A 288 20.72 1.77 -8.88
C THR A 288 20.16 1.90 -10.30
N LEU A 289 20.20 0.81 -11.08
CA LEU A 289 19.66 0.79 -12.44
C LEU A 289 18.15 0.95 -12.47
N LEU A 290 17.43 0.27 -11.56
CA LEU A 290 15.98 0.36 -11.44
C LEU A 290 15.53 1.78 -11.09
N LYS A 291 16.21 2.44 -10.14
CA LYS A 291 15.83 3.78 -9.70
C LYS A 291 16.04 4.85 -10.76
N ALA A 292 16.96 4.62 -11.70
CA ALA A 292 17.24 5.53 -12.81
C ALA A 292 16.24 5.44 -13.97
N LYS A 293 15.41 4.39 -14.03
CA LYS A 293 14.45 4.21 -15.14
C LYS A 293 13.39 5.30 -15.15
N ILE A 294 13.00 5.69 -16.37
CA ILE A 294 11.78 6.45 -16.65
C ILE A 294 10.98 5.60 -17.63
N TYR A 295 9.76 5.24 -17.25
CA TYR A 295 8.84 4.46 -18.09
C TYR A 295 8.63 5.13 -19.45
N GLN A 296 8.56 4.34 -20.51
CA GLN A 296 8.35 4.79 -21.90
C GLN A 296 7.06 4.18 -22.45
#